data_AF-A0A4R5MQN1-F1
#
_entry.id   AF-A0A4R5MQN1-F1
#
_cell.length_a   1.000
_cell.length_b   1.000
_cell.length_c   1.000
_cell.angle_alpha   90.00
_cell.angle_beta   90.00
_cell.angle_gamma   90.00
#
_symmetry.space_group_name_H-M   'P 1'
#
loop_
_entity.id
_entity.type
_entity.pdbx_description
1 polymer ?
#
loop_
_entity_poly.entity_id
_entity_poly.type
_entity_poly.pdbx_seq_one_letter_code
_entity_poly.pdbx_strand_id
1 'polypeptide(L)' 'MKKVIIFCTVFLISTFLVSSNLFAQCAMCAINAEQGTKNGNTQGVGLNTGIIYLLVIPYILAVVIGVIWYKKYRKPNILT' A
#
# COMPACT_ATOMS: atom_id res chain seq x y z
N MET A 1 22.00 -2.84 -25.82
CA MET A 1 20.57 -2.91 -25.42
C MET A 1 20.14 -4.31 -25.02
N LYS A 2 20.30 -5.34 -25.86
CA LYS A 2 19.87 -6.72 -25.54
C LYS A 2 20.48 -7.28 -24.24
N LYS A 3 21.76 -7.02 -23.96
CA LYS A 3 22.42 -7.45 -22.71
C LYS A 3 21.88 -6.76 -21.44
N VAL A 4 21.45 -5.50 -21.57
CA VAL A 4 20.84 -4.73 -20.46
C VAL A 4 19.44 -5.26 -20.19
N ILE A 5 18.66 -5.53 -21.24
CA ILE A 5 17.33 -6.13 -21.12
C ILE A 5 17.43 -7.49 -20.43
N ILE A 6 18.36 -8.35 -20.88
CA ILE A 6 18.57 -9.67 -20.25
C ILE A 6 18.97 -9.53 -18.78
N PHE A 7 19.87 -8.60 -18.45
CA PHE A 7 20.28 -8.34 -17.07
C PHE A 7 19.11 -7.87 -16.20
N CYS A 8 18.30 -6.91 -16.69
CA CYS A 8 17.12 -6.44 -15.98
C CYS A 8 16.09 -7.54 -15.76
N THR A 9 15.84 -8.38 -16.78
CA THR A 9 14.90 -9.49 -16.68
C THR A 9 15.38 -10.53 -15.65
N VAL A 10 16.66 -10.89 -15.65
CA VAL A 10 17.24 -11.83 -14.68
C VAL A 10 17.19 -11.27 -13.26
N PHE A 11 17.51 -9.98 -13.08
CA PHE A 11 17.42 -9.31 -11.78
C PHE A 11 16.00 -9.32 -11.23
N LEU A 12 15.01 -9.00 -12.08
CA LEU A 12 13.60 -8.99 -11.70
C LEU A 12 13.13 -10.40 -11.28
N ILE A 13 13.47 -11.43 -12.05
CA ILE A 13 13.14 -12.83 -11.73
C ILE A 13 13.79 -13.25 -10.40
N SER A 14 15.04 -12.85 -10.16
CA SER A 14 15.74 -13.14 -8.89
C SER A 14 15.02 -12.53 -7.68
N THR A 15 14.40 -11.36 -7.81
CA THR A 15 13.64 -10.76 -6.69
C THR A 15 12.36 -11.51 -6.34
N PHE A 16 11.72 -12.20 -7.29
CA PHE A 16 10.53 -13.02 -7.02
C PHE A 16 10.86 -14.40 -6.46
N LEU A 17 12.06 -14.92 -6.73
CA LEU A 17 12.55 -16.21 -6.22
C LEU A 17 12.98 -16.14 -4.75
N VAL A 18 13.36 -14.95 -4.27
CA VAL A 18 13.65 -14.69 -2.85
C VAL A 18 12.37 -14.24 -2.14
N SER A 19 11.38 -15.13 -2.08
CA SER A 19 10.29 -15.00 -1.12
C SER A 19 10.79 -15.50 0.23
N SER A 20 11.53 -14.64 0.93
CA SER A 20 11.72 -14.85 2.37
C SER A 20 10.38 -14.55 3.04
N ASN A 21 9.98 -15.39 4.01
CA ASN A 21 8.95 -15.04 5.00
C ASN A 21 9.49 -13.90 5.89
N LEU A 22 9.82 -12.77 5.28
CA LEU A 22 9.94 -11.51 5.98
C LEU A 22 8.53 -11.25 6.46
N PHE A 23 8.31 -11.52 7.75
CA PHE A 23 7.15 -11.01 8.43
C PHE A 23 7.07 -9.52 8.10
N ALA A 24 6.11 -9.13 7.26
CA ALA A 24 5.66 -7.75 7.24
C ALA A 24 5.00 -7.55 8.60
N GLN A 25 5.81 -7.22 9.61
CA GLN A 25 5.45 -7.18 11.03
C GLN A 25 4.40 -6.11 11.36
N CYS A 26 3.87 -5.40 10.37
CA CYS A 26 2.88 -4.36 10.61
C CYS A 26 1.48 -4.94 10.83
N ALA A 27 1.05 -5.95 10.07
CA ALA A 27 -0.31 -6.49 10.17
C ALA A 27 -0.43 -7.62 11.21
N MET A 28 0.59 -8.49 11.32
CA MET A 28 0.59 -9.61 12.27
C MET A 28 0.63 -9.13 13.73
N CYS A 29 1.42 -8.08 14.01
CA CYS A 29 1.51 -7.49 15.34
C CYS A 29 0.17 -6.87 15.77
N ALA A 30 -0.57 -6.28 14.82
CA ALA A 30 -1.87 -5.73 15.12
C ALA A 30 -2.91 -6.80 15.48
N ILE A 31 -2.95 -7.89 14.71
CA ILE A 31 -3.85 -9.02 14.96
C ILE A 31 -3.54 -9.67 16.32
N ASN A 32 -2.25 -9.87 16.63
CA ASN A 32 -1.85 -10.44 17.91
C ASN A 32 -2.19 -9.52 19.10
N ALA A 33 -2.04 -8.20 18.95
CA ALA A 33 -2.43 -7.23 19.97
C ALA A 33 -3.95 -7.21 20.21
N GLU A 34 -4.75 -7.31 19.15
CA GLU A 34 -6.21 -7.44 19.26
C GLU A 34 -6.64 -8.76 19.90
N GLN A 35 -5.98 -9.87 19.57
CA GLN A 35 -6.22 -11.16 20.20
C GLN A 35 -5.83 -11.16 21.68
N GLY A 36 -4.72 -10.50 22.04
CA GLY A 36 -4.35 -10.25 23.43
C GLY A 36 -5.45 -9.48 24.18
N THR A 37 -6.07 -8.51 23.52
CA THR A 37 -7.18 -7.72 24.08
C THR A 37 -8.42 -8.54 24.36
N LYS A 38 -8.75 -9.52 23.49
CA LYS A 38 -9.85 -10.47 23.74
C LYS A 38 -9.60 -11.36 24.97
N ASN A 39 -8.34 -11.58 25.34
CA ASN A 39 -7.95 -12.35 26.53
C ASN A 39 -7.69 -11.47 27.77
N GLY A 40 -8.15 -10.21 27.77
CA GLY A 40 -8.07 -9.30 28.92
C GLY A 40 -6.87 -8.35 28.93
N ASN A 41 -6.02 -8.34 27.89
CA ASN A 41 -4.88 -7.41 27.80
C ASN A 41 -5.27 -6.09 27.14
N THR A 42 -5.32 -4.99 27.88
CA THR A 42 -5.81 -3.69 27.37
C THR A 42 -4.87 -2.96 26.41
N GLN A 43 -3.65 -3.45 26.17
CA GLN A 43 -2.65 -2.77 25.34
C GLN A 43 -2.99 -2.72 23.84
N GLY A 44 -3.87 -3.61 23.34
CA GLY A 44 -4.26 -3.66 21.93
C GLY A 44 -5.60 -3.00 21.59
N VAL A 45 -6.28 -2.37 22.56
CA VAL A 45 -7.58 -1.73 22.34
C VAL A 45 -7.45 -0.57 21.34
N GLY A 46 -8.22 -0.62 20.24
CA GLY A 46 -8.31 0.48 19.27
C GLY A 46 -7.25 0.49 18.16
N LEU A 47 -6.39 -0.53 18.09
CA LEU A 47 -5.30 -0.59 17.11
C LEU A 47 -5.79 -0.66 15.65
N ASN A 48 -6.80 -1.48 15.33
CA ASN A 48 -7.39 -1.54 13.98
C ASN A 48 -8.05 -0.22 13.57
N THR A 49 -8.65 0.51 14.51
CA THR A 49 -9.15 1.87 14.25
C THR A 49 -8.01 2.80 13.83
N GLY A 50 -6.85 2.72 14.48
CA GLY A 50 -5.65 3.47 14.08
C GLY A 50 -5.12 3.09 12.69
N ILE A 51 -5.14 1.80 12.34
CA ILE A 51 -4.71 1.33 11.01
C ILE A 51 -5.63 1.86 9.92
N ILE A 52 -6.95 1.77 10.11
CA ILE A 52 -7.93 2.32 9.16
C ILE A 52 -7.72 3.83 9.03
N TYR A 53 -7.51 4.55 10.14
CA TYR A 53 -7.26 5.99 10.12
C TYR A 53 -6.02 6.37 9.29
N LEU A 54 -4.90 5.64 9.46
CA LEU A 54 -3.68 5.87 8.68
C LEU A 54 -3.83 5.48 7.20
N LEU A 55 -4.57 4.42 6.90
CA LEU A 55 -4.82 3.97 5.53
C LEU A 55 -5.76 4.92 4.76
N VAL A 56 -6.73 5.55 5.42
CA VAL A 56 -7.67 6.46 4.77
C VAL A 56 -6.96 7.66 4.10
N ILE A 57 -5.90 8.17 4.71
CA ILE A 57 -5.16 9.35 4.22
C ILE A 57 -4.61 9.16 2.78
N PRO A 58 -3.82 8.11 2.46
CA PRO A 58 -3.30 7.93 1.11
C PRO A 58 -4.40 7.69 0.06
N TYR A 59 -5.53 7.06 0.42
CA TYR A 59 -6.66 6.89 -0.51
C TYR A 59 -7.34 8.21 -0.83
N ILE A 60 -7.60 9.05 0.18
CA ILE A 60 -8.16 10.39 -0.04
C ILE A 60 -7.22 11.21 -0.92
N LEU A 61 -5.92 11.17 -0.62
CA LEU A 61 -4.91 11.90 -1.36
C LEU A 61 -4.86 11.45 -2.84
N ALA A 62 -4.93 10.14 -3.10
CA ALA A 62 -5.00 9.60 -4.45
C ALA A 62 -6.26 10.07 -5.21
N VAL A 63 -7.42 10.09 -4.56
CA VAL A 63 -8.68 10.58 -5.16
C VAL A 63 -8.59 12.07 -5.49
N VAL A 64 -8.08 12.89 -4.56
CA VAL A 64 -7.93 14.34 -4.77
C VAL A 64 -7.01 14.62 -5.95
N ILE A 65 -5.84 13.97 -5.99
CA ILE A 65 -4.90 14.11 -7.10
C ILE A 65 -5.55 13.66 -8.41
N GLY A 66 -6.23 12.51 -8.41
CA GLY A 66 -6.93 11.99 -9.59
C GLY A 66 -7.99 12.95 -10.12
N VAL A 67 -8.79 13.55 -9.25
CA VAL A 67 -9.83 14.54 -9.63
C VAL A 67 -9.20 15.82 -10.17
N ILE A 68 -8.17 16.36 -9.52
CA ILE A 68 -7.47 17.57 -10.00
C ILE A 68 -6.86 17.30 -11.38
N TRP A 69 -6.19 16.16 -11.55
CA TRP A 69 -5.60 15.76 -12.82
C TRP A 69 -6.68 15.62 -13.90
N TYR A 70 -7.76 14.88 -13.63
CA TYR A 70 -8.85 14.71 -14.57
C TYR A 70 -9.47 16.04 -15.00
N LYS A 71 -9.75 16.96 -14.06
CA LYS A 71 -10.32 18.28 -14.38
C LYS A 71 -9.34 19.16 -15.17
N LYS A 72 -8.03 19.08 -14.89
CA LYS A 72 -7.01 19.91 -15.54
C LYS A 72 -6.67 19.44 -16.95
N TYR A 73 -6.61 18.13 -17.17
CA TYR A 73 -6.15 17.56 -18.44
C TYR A 73 -7.29 17.14 -19.37
N ARG A 74 -8.53 17.04 -18.87
CA ARG A 74 -9.71 16.86 -19.71
C ARG A 74 -10.27 18.23 -20.12
N LYS A 75 -9.55 18.94 -21.01
CA LYS A 75 -10.18 19.97 -21.84
C LYS A 75 -11.15 19.25 -22.79
N PRO A 76 -12.45 19.53 -22.80
CA PRO A 76 -13.22 19.26 -24.01
C PRO A 76 -12.62 20.16 -25.09
N ASN A 77 -12.02 19.59 -26.14
CA ASN A 77 -11.87 20.28 -27.41
C ASN A 77 -13.28 20.47 -27.98
N ILE A 78 -14.03 21.41 -27.40
CA ILE A 78 -15.19 21.98 -28.06
C ILE A 78 -14.61 22.91 -29.09
N LEU A 79 -14.65 22.40 -30.32
CA LEU A 79 -14.38 23.10 -31.56
C LEU A 79 -15.23 24.37 -31.61
N THR A 80 -14.61 25.51 -31.28
CA THR A 80 -14.97 26.84 -31.76
C THR A 80 -13.68 27.61 -31.96
#